data_AF-A0A1I6AC12-F1
#
_entry.id   AF-A0A1I6AC12-F1
#
_cell.length_a   1.000
_cell.length_b   1.000
_cell.length_c   1.000
_cell.angle_alpha   90.00
_cell.angle_beta   90.00
_cell.angle_gamma   90.00
#
_symmetry.space_group_name_H-M   'P 1'
#
loop_
_entity.id
_entity.type
_entity.pdbx_description
1 polymer ?
#
loop_
_entity_poly.entity_id
_entity_poly.type
_entity_poly.pdbx_seq_one_letter_code
_entity_poly.pdbx_strand_id
1 'polypeptide(L)'
;MGDSDASSSAAQGALDTDDSERPGFFRRLFEGFSGYEDEDGGDMQHPATGGGHGLANLRRMRVDDVSIPKADIIAVPDTITRDDLVKVFRESGLTRLPVYSGTLDTPVGMAHLKDFALMHGFNGSGTQFNLKKMLRPLLFVPPSMPIGVLLTKMQTERRHMALVIDEYGGVDGLVTIEDLIEQVIGEIEDEHDTEEGKNWRLEKSGCYLALAKTQLDEFQEEIGIDLTEDEEIDGEEIETLGGLVFVLAGHVPARGEVVPHPAGLEFEVVDADPRRIKRLRVRLPGATGTAAAASVRASSEVQADRNG
;
A
#
# COMPACT_ATOMS: atom_id res chain seq x y z
N MET A 1 69.15 2.06 42.97
CA MET A 1 68.71 2.05 44.37
C MET A 1 67.26 2.45 44.39
N GLY A 2 66.38 1.53 44.79
CA GLY A 2 64.94 1.75 44.90
C GLY A 2 64.11 0.65 44.25
N ASP A 3 64.14 -0.56 44.85
CA ASP A 3 63.10 -1.57 44.68
C ASP A 3 61.82 -1.09 45.37
N SER A 4 60.67 -1.38 44.76
CA SER A 4 59.45 -1.70 45.51
C SER A 4 58.53 -2.55 44.64
N ASP A 5 58.65 -3.87 44.81
CA ASP A 5 57.60 -4.84 44.57
C ASP A 5 56.36 -4.49 45.40
N ALA A 6 55.16 -4.60 44.81
CA ALA A 6 53.97 -5.05 45.54
C ALA A 6 52.85 -5.48 44.57
N SER A 7 52.70 -6.79 44.51
CA SER A 7 51.67 -7.64 43.92
C SER A 7 50.21 -7.30 44.27
N SER A 8 49.33 -7.68 43.32
CA SER A 8 48.07 -8.42 43.49
C SER A 8 46.90 -7.85 44.30
N SER A 9 45.73 -7.74 43.64
CA SER A 9 44.59 -8.68 43.77
C SER A 9 43.23 -8.00 43.61
N ALA A 10 42.29 -8.78 43.09
CA ALA A 10 40.93 -8.42 42.72
C ALA A 10 39.96 -8.23 43.91
N ALA A 11 38.95 -7.37 43.72
CA ALA A 11 37.61 -7.42 44.33
C ALA A 11 36.71 -6.42 43.55
N GLN A 12 35.68 -6.85 42.81
CA GLN A 12 34.30 -7.22 43.20
C GLN A 12 33.36 -6.07 43.64
N GLY A 13 32.17 -6.02 43.01
CA GLY A 13 30.92 -5.39 43.48
C GLY A 13 30.57 -4.06 42.79
N ALA A 14 29.79 -4.00 41.70
CA ALA A 14 28.34 -4.24 41.52
C ALA A 14 27.43 -3.10 42.04
N LEU A 15 26.66 -2.52 41.10
CA LEU A 15 25.34 -1.85 41.14
C LEU A 15 25.25 -1.06 39.82
N ASP A 16 24.79 -1.63 38.70
CA ASP A 16 23.42 -2.04 38.36
C ASP A 16 22.41 -0.88 38.36
N THR A 17 22.23 -0.27 37.18
CA THR A 17 20.98 0.36 36.76
C THR A 17 20.77 0.04 35.29
N ASP A 18 19.96 -0.98 35.10
CA ASP A 18 19.12 -1.33 33.96
C ASP A 18 18.61 -0.09 33.19
N ASP A 19 18.89 -0.03 31.89
CA ASP A 19 17.91 0.49 30.94
C ASP A 19 17.92 -0.37 29.68
N SER A 20 16.87 -1.18 29.62
CA SER A 20 16.50 -2.11 28.56
C SER A 20 16.50 -1.48 27.15
N GLU A 21 17.58 -1.69 26.40
CA GLU A 21 17.55 -1.54 24.94
C GLU A 21 16.65 -2.63 24.35
N ARG A 22 15.43 -2.26 23.96
CA ARG A 22 14.53 -3.10 23.16
C ARG A 22 15.16 -3.35 21.79
N PRO A 23 15.48 -4.59 21.41
CA PRO A 23 16.01 -4.86 20.07
C PRO A 23 14.87 -4.76 19.05
N GLY A 24 15.12 -3.99 17.99
CA GLY A 24 14.18 -3.73 16.90
C GLY A 24 13.67 -5.01 16.26
N PHE A 25 12.37 -4.99 15.94
CA PHE A 25 11.54 -6.08 15.42
C PHE A 25 12.12 -6.80 14.18
N PHE A 26 13.08 -6.21 13.48
CA PHE A 26 13.66 -6.72 12.24
C PHE A 26 14.79 -7.75 12.43
N ARG A 27 15.39 -7.85 13.62
CA ARG A 27 16.51 -8.80 13.84
C ARG A 27 16.04 -10.24 14.07
N ARG A 28 14.85 -10.43 14.66
CA ARG A 28 14.31 -11.77 14.98
C ARG A 28 13.87 -12.57 13.76
N LEU A 29 13.50 -11.92 12.67
CA LEU A 29 13.18 -12.59 11.41
C LEU A 29 14.42 -13.06 10.62
N PHE A 30 15.62 -12.58 10.99
CA PHE A 30 16.84 -12.77 10.18
C PHE A 30 17.84 -13.81 10.72
N GLU A 31 17.71 -14.28 11.97
CA GLU A 31 18.57 -15.35 12.51
C GLU A 31 18.24 -16.75 11.94
N GLY A 32 17.13 -16.91 11.23
CA GLY A 32 16.77 -18.17 10.55
C GLY A 32 17.52 -18.44 9.24
N PHE A 33 18.40 -17.54 8.78
CA PHE A 33 19.03 -17.62 7.46
C PHE A 33 20.50 -18.08 7.46
N SER A 34 21.06 -18.53 8.58
CA SER A 34 22.44 -19.04 8.60
C SER A 34 22.59 -20.37 9.33
N GLY A 35 22.74 -21.45 8.55
CA GLY A 35 23.26 -22.73 9.04
C GLY A 35 22.91 -23.90 8.12
N TYR A 36 23.92 -24.44 7.42
CA TYR A 36 23.91 -25.77 6.80
C TYR A 36 25.05 -26.60 7.41
N GLU A 37 24.84 -27.94 7.45
CA GLU A 37 25.71 -29.06 7.91
C GLU A 37 25.64 -29.34 9.45
N ASP A 38 25.36 -30.54 9.99
CA ASP A 38 25.17 -31.91 9.48
C ASP A 38 24.39 -32.81 10.49
N GLU A 39 23.75 -33.86 9.95
CA GLU A 39 23.34 -35.21 10.46
C GLU A 39 23.04 -35.49 11.96
N ASP A 40 21.81 -35.95 12.29
CA ASP A 40 21.43 -37.38 12.42
C ASP A 40 20.10 -37.57 13.22
N GLY A 41 19.22 -38.47 12.74
CA GLY A 41 18.21 -39.21 13.53
C GLY A 41 16.87 -38.58 13.94
N GLY A 42 15.77 -39.01 13.29
CA GLY A 42 14.47 -39.22 13.95
C GLY A 42 13.25 -38.54 13.30
N ASP A 43 12.35 -39.36 12.76
CA ASP A 43 11.06 -39.03 12.13
C ASP A 43 10.27 -37.87 12.77
N MET A 44 9.95 -36.87 11.95
CA MET A 44 8.64 -36.20 11.83
C MET A 44 8.68 -35.33 10.56
N GLN A 45 8.21 -35.90 9.45
CA GLN A 45 8.11 -35.20 8.18
C GLN A 45 6.95 -34.19 8.24
N HIS A 46 7.21 -32.99 8.76
CA HIS A 46 6.39 -31.83 8.46
C HIS A 46 6.82 -31.29 7.09
N PRO A 47 5.97 -31.31 6.05
CA PRO A 47 6.29 -30.57 4.84
C PRO A 47 6.29 -29.08 5.18
N ALA A 48 7.46 -28.45 5.07
CA ALA A 48 7.60 -27.00 5.11
C ALA A 48 6.96 -26.41 3.84
N THR A 49 5.67 -26.10 3.89
CA THR A 49 4.94 -25.48 2.78
C THR A 49 4.09 -24.33 3.30
N GLY A 50 4.73 -23.19 3.58
CA GLY A 50 4.06 -21.98 4.08
C GLY A 50 4.86 -20.71 3.74
N GLY A 51 4.93 -20.39 2.44
CA GLY A 51 5.69 -19.22 1.96
C GLY A 51 5.82 -19.08 0.43
N GLY A 52 5.23 -20.00 -0.35
CA GLY A 52 5.55 -20.14 -1.77
C GLY A 52 5.02 -19.05 -2.71
N HIS A 53 3.95 -18.34 -2.38
CA HIS A 53 3.21 -17.53 -3.37
C HIS A 53 3.81 -16.15 -3.64
N GLY A 54 4.00 -15.32 -2.62
CA GLY A 54 4.66 -14.01 -2.78
C GLY A 54 6.13 -14.14 -3.25
N LEU A 55 6.83 -15.17 -2.78
CA LEU A 55 8.18 -15.50 -3.23
C LEU A 55 8.20 -16.05 -4.67
N ALA A 56 7.14 -16.73 -5.13
CA ALA A 56 7.01 -17.14 -6.54
C ALA A 56 6.75 -15.94 -7.47
N ASN A 57 6.01 -14.93 -7.02
CA ASN A 57 5.77 -13.70 -7.79
C ASN A 57 7.08 -12.99 -8.12
N LEU A 58 8.03 -12.96 -7.18
CA LEU A 58 9.37 -12.40 -7.42
C LEU A 58 10.11 -12.99 -8.61
N ARG A 59 9.80 -14.26 -8.94
CA ARG A 59 10.41 -15.00 -10.05
C ARG A 59 9.56 -15.01 -11.33
N ARG A 60 8.26 -14.80 -11.23
CA ARG A 60 7.31 -14.89 -12.37
C ARG A 60 6.97 -13.53 -12.97
N MET A 61 6.77 -12.52 -12.14
CA MET A 61 6.34 -11.19 -12.58
C MET A 61 7.51 -10.34 -13.03
N ARG A 62 7.22 -9.46 -13.98
CA ARG A 62 8.15 -8.48 -14.54
C ARG A 62 7.75 -7.07 -14.14
N VAL A 63 8.66 -6.13 -14.32
CA VAL A 63 8.45 -4.71 -14.05
C VAL A 63 7.23 -4.17 -14.77
N ASP A 64 7.00 -4.58 -16.02
CA ASP A 64 5.82 -4.16 -16.80
C ASP A 64 4.48 -4.56 -16.16
N ASP A 65 4.43 -5.73 -15.49
CA ASP A 65 3.20 -6.25 -14.86
C ASP A 65 2.76 -5.41 -13.65
N VAL A 66 3.67 -4.63 -13.07
CA VAL A 66 3.46 -3.89 -11.81
C VAL A 66 3.67 -2.38 -11.95
N SER A 67 4.07 -1.91 -13.14
CA SER A 67 4.41 -0.50 -13.34
C SER A 67 3.19 0.39 -13.48
N ILE A 68 3.31 1.60 -12.94
CA ILE A 68 2.39 2.71 -13.17
C ILE A 68 2.62 3.19 -14.61
N PRO A 69 1.61 3.14 -15.50
CA PRO A 69 1.77 3.57 -16.89
C PRO A 69 2.17 5.04 -16.99
N LYS A 70 2.96 5.39 -18.03
CA LYS A 70 3.42 6.78 -18.29
C LYS A 70 2.32 7.84 -18.15
N ALA A 71 1.12 7.56 -18.66
CA ALA A 71 -0.01 8.48 -18.65
C ALA A 71 -0.49 8.85 -17.23
N ASP A 72 -0.27 7.94 -16.27
CA ASP A 72 -0.71 8.09 -14.88
C ASP A 72 0.40 8.62 -13.96
N ILE A 73 1.61 8.86 -14.50
CA ILE A 73 2.73 9.39 -13.73
C ILE A 73 2.50 10.86 -13.41
N ILE A 74 2.33 11.16 -12.13
CA ILE A 74 2.39 12.53 -11.61
C ILE A 74 3.86 12.94 -11.49
N ALA A 75 4.29 13.88 -12.32
CA ALA A 75 5.64 14.42 -12.35
C ALA A 75 5.64 15.95 -12.48
N VAL A 76 6.80 16.58 -12.28
CA VAL A 76 6.95 18.03 -12.33
C VAL A 76 8.10 18.45 -13.25
N PRO A 77 7.99 19.60 -13.96
CA PRO A 77 9.09 20.11 -14.77
C PRO A 77 10.22 20.65 -13.88
N ASP A 78 11.46 20.63 -14.38
CA ASP A 78 12.63 21.18 -13.68
C ASP A 78 12.60 22.70 -13.48
N THR A 79 11.66 23.37 -14.15
CA THR A 79 11.36 24.80 -14.06
C THR A 79 10.24 25.14 -13.08
N ILE A 80 9.64 24.14 -12.41
CA ILE A 80 8.53 24.36 -11.46
C ILE A 80 8.92 25.35 -10.35
N THR A 81 7.97 26.20 -9.95
CA THR A 81 8.18 27.12 -8.83
C THR A 81 8.05 26.40 -7.49
N ARG A 82 8.57 27.00 -6.42
CA ARG A 82 8.43 26.46 -5.07
C ARG A 82 6.95 26.26 -4.70
N ASP A 83 6.13 27.26 -4.96
CA ASP A 83 4.74 27.29 -4.49
C ASP A 83 3.88 26.29 -5.29
N ASP A 84 4.16 26.13 -6.58
CA ASP A 84 3.54 25.09 -7.41
C ASP A 84 3.96 23.68 -6.97
N LEU A 85 5.24 23.48 -6.64
CA LEU A 85 5.72 22.19 -6.13
C LEU A 85 5.02 21.80 -4.81
N VAL A 86 4.82 22.76 -3.90
CA VAL A 86 4.03 22.55 -2.67
C VAL A 86 2.60 22.15 -3.00
N LYS A 87 1.98 22.83 -3.98
CA LYS A 87 0.63 22.54 -4.42
C LYS A 87 0.52 21.10 -4.93
N VAL A 88 1.44 20.66 -5.78
CA VAL A 88 1.48 19.29 -6.31
C VAL A 88 1.64 18.27 -5.17
N PHE A 89 2.55 18.49 -4.22
CA PHE A 89 2.71 17.58 -3.07
C PHE A 89 1.43 17.46 -2.23
N ARG A 90 0.74 18.58 -2.00
CA ARG A 90 -0.49 18.61 -1.20
C ARG A 90 -1.67 17.95 -1.93
N GLU A 91 -1.81 18.18 -3.22
CA GLU A 91 -2.93 17.67 -4.02
C GLU A 91 -2.77 16.19 -4.36
N SER A 92 -1.55 15.74 -4.64
CA SER A 92 -1.27 14.34 -4.98
C SER A 92 -1.12 13.44 -3.75
N GLY A 93 -0.74 13.98 -2.59
CA GLY A 93 -0.38 13.20 -1.40
C GLY A 93 0.90 12.36 -1.55
N LEU A 94 1.61 12.49 -2.67
CA LEU A 94 2.82 11.72 -2.96
C LEU A 94 4.01 12.24 -2.15
N THR A 95 4.92 11.33 -1.79
CA THR A 95 6.15 11.69 -1.07
C THR A 95 7.34 11.93 -1.99
N ARG A 96 7.24 11.49 -3.25
CA ARG A 96 8.29 11.50 -4.27
C ARG A 96 7.68 11.86 -5.60
N LEU A 97 8.29 12.79 -6.32
CA LEU A 97 7.85 13.23 -7.64
C LEU A 97 9.02 13.14 -8.62
N PRO A 98 8.88 12.43 -9.75
CA PRO A 98 9.82 12.53 -10.86
C PRO A 98 9.92 13.98 -11.34
N VAL A 99 11.14 14.41 -11.65
CA VAL A 99 11.42 15.73 -12.22
C VAL A 99 11.97 15.54 -13.61
N TYR A 100 11.40 16.22 -14.60
CA TYR A 100 11.76 16.09 -16.00
C TYR A 100 12.11 17.44 -16.64
N SER A 101 12.83 17.43 -17.75
CA SER A 101 13.12 18.64 -18.54
C SER A 101 12.43 18.55 -19.89
N GLY A 102 11.49 19.46 -20.17
CA GLY A 102 10.71 19.45 -21.40
C GLY A 102 9.65 18.33 -21.43
N THR A 103 10.08 17.08 -21.56
CA THR A 103 9.18 15.91 -21.61
C THR A 103 9.55 14.88 -20.55
N LEU A 104 8.60 14.01 -20.17
CA LEU A 104 8.84 12.89 -19.25
C LEU A 104 9.98 11.96 -19.71
N ASP A 105 10.24 11.89 -21.01
CA ASP A 105 11.33 11.10 -21.61
C ASP A 105 12.73 11.70 -21.35
N THR A 106 12.80 12.87 -20.70
CA THR A 106 14.05 13.48 -20.27
C THR A 106 14.06 13.69 -18.74
N PRO A 107 14.13 12.59 -17.96
CA PRO A 107 14.13 12.66 -16.50
C PRO A 107 15.44 13.24 -15.97
N VAL A 108 15.34 14.20 -15.04
CA VAL A 108 16.47 14.88 -14.40
C VAL A 108 16.78 14.28 -13.03
N GLY A 109 15.74 13.78 -12.32
CA GLY A 109 15.87 13.19 -11.00
C GLY A 109 14.52 13.09 -10.30
N MET A 110 14.54 13.04 -8.97
CA MET A 110 13.34 12.94 -8.14
C MET A 110 13.38 13.97 -7.01
N ALA A 111 12.27 14.67 -6.81
CA ALA A 111 12.04 15.56 -5.68
C ALA A 111 11.39 14.78 -4.53
N HIS A 112 12.00 14.86 -3.34
CA HIS A 112 11.50 14.19 -2.14
C HIS A 112 10.87 15.20 -1.17
N LEU A 113 9.65 14.93 -0.71
CA LEU A 113 8.91 15.83 0.19
C LEU A 113 9.70 16.15 1.47
N LYS A 114 10.35 15.14 2.06
CA LYS A 114 11.24 15.32 3.23
C LYS A 114 12.37 16.33 2.97
N ASP A 115 13.03 16.29 1.82
CA ASP A 115 14.14 17.21 1.53
C ASP A 115 13.62 18.63 1.33
N PHE A 116 12.49 18.74 0.62
CA PHE A 116 11.78 20.00 0.47
C PHE A 116 11.40 20.60 1.83
N ALA A 117 10.80 19.81 2.72
CA ALA A 117 10.37 20.25 4.05
C ALA A 117 11.55 20.64 4.95
N LEU A 118 12.67 19.90 4.91
CA LEU A 118 13.87 20.22 5.69
C LEU A 118 14.54 21.53 5.21
N MET A 119 14.52 21.81 3.90
CA MET A 119 15.12 23.02 3.35
C MET A 119 14.21 24.25 3.45
N HIS A 120 12.88 24.07 3.43
CA HIS A 120 11.93 25.18 3.26
C HIS A 120 10.75 25.22 4.26
N GLY A 121 10.54 24.21 5.12
CA GLY A 121 9.31 24.05 5.92
C GLY A 121 9.31 24.64 7.32
N PHE A 122 10.44 24.62 8.06
CA PHE A 122 10.41 24.91 9.50
C PHE A 122 11.36 26.01 10.00
N ASN A 123 12.34 26.46 9.22
CA ASN A 123 13.26 27.55 9.60
C ASN A 123 14.05 28.14 8.41
N GLY A 124 13.49 28.10 7.19
CA GLY A 124 14.20 28.48 5.96
C GLY A 124 14.46 29.99 5.88
N SER A 125 15.61 30.45 6.38
CA SER A 125 16.10 31.80 6.15
C SER A 125 16.39 32.03 4.66
N GLY A 126 15.44 32.59 3.91
CA GLY A 126 15.68 33.33 2.66
C GLY A 126 16.44 32.63 1.52
N THR A 127 16.71 31.32 1.58
CA THR A 127 17.47 30.64 0.54
C THR A 127 16.61 30.53 -0.71
N GLN A 128 17.09 31.09 -1.82
CA GLN A 128 16.42 31.03 -3.12
C GLN A 128 16.14 29.57 -3.48
N PHE A 129 14.90 29.26 -3.82
CA PHE A 129 14.49 27.91 -4.19
C PHE A 129 15.33 27.41 -5.37
N ASN A 130 15.96 26.25 -5.19
CA ASN A 130 16.77 25.62 -6.23
C ASN A 130 16.50 24.11 -6.22
N LEU A 131 15.57 23.70 -7.08
CA LEU A 131 15.16 22.31 -7.23
C LEU A 131 16.34 21.39 -7.53
N LYS A 132 17.29 21.80 -8.38
CA LYS A 132 18.43 20.96 -8.79
C LYS A 132 19.29 20.49 -7.62
N LYS A 133 19.35 21.25 -6.52
CA LYS A 133 20.14 20.89 -5.33
C LYS A 133 19.46 19.85 -4.43
N MET A 134 18.15 19.64 -4.59
CA MET A 134 17.37 18.68 -3.82
C MET A 134 16.96 17.44 -4.64
N LEU A 135 17.36 17.39 -5.92
CA LEU A 135 17.10 16.22 -6.76
C LEU A 135 17.93 15.04 -6.28
N ARG A 136 17.22 13.95 -6.02
CA ARG A 136 17.80 12.63 -5.81
C ARG A 136 17.85 11.87 -7.14
N PRO A 137 18.84 11.00 -7.35
CA PRO A 137 18.91 10.20 -8.56
C PRO A 137 17.79 9.15 -8.62
N LEU A 138 17.36 8.83 -9.83
CA LEU A 138 16.40 7.76 -10.13
C LEU A 138 17.13 6.47 -10.55
N LEU A 139 16.46 5.34 -10.33
CA LEU A 139 16.81 4.09 -10.99
C LEU A 139 16.16 4.04 -12.36
N PHE A 140 16.85 3.42 -13.32
CA PHE A 140 16.32 3.13 -14.65
C PHE A 140 16.38 1.63 -14.88
N VAL A 141 15.27 1.06 -15.32
CA VAL A 141 15.14 -0.39 -15.53
C VAL A 141 14.31 -0.71 -16.77
N PRO A 142 14.61 -1.82 -17.47
CA PRO A 142 13.80 -2.27 -18.60
C PRO A 142 12.49 -2.94 -18.12
N PRO A 143 11.41 -2.90 -18.91
CA PRO A 143 10.12 -3.51 -18.58
C PRO A 143 10.21 -5.03 -18.37
N SER A 144 11.16 -5.68 -19.05
CA SER A 144 11.36 -7.13 -18.96
C SER A 144 12.08 -7.60 -17.68
N MET A 145 12.60 -6.68 -16.85
CA MET A 145 13.32 -7.04 -15.63
C MET A 145 12.39 -7.78 -14.64
N PRO A 146 12.82 -8.91 -14.03
CA PRO A 146 12.04 -9.55 -12.97
C PRO A 146 11.92 -8.67 -11.73
N ILE A 147 10.74 -8.65 -11.10
CA ILE A 147 10.49 -7.75 -9.96
C ILE A 147 11.38 -8.03 -8.75
N GLY A 148 11.81 -9.30 -8.52
CA GLY A 148 12.74 -9.65 -7.44
C GLY A 148 14.15 -9.10 -7.63
N VAL A 149 14.57 -8.98 -8.90
CA VAL A 149 15.86 -8.35 -9.24
C VAL A 149 15.77 -6.85 -8.97
N LEU A 150 14.67 -6.20 -9.38
CA LEU A 150 14.46 -4.78 -9.09
C LEU A 150 14.39 -4.52 -7.58
N LEU A 151 13.65 -5.33 -6.81
CA LEU A 151 13.54 -5.18 -5.36
C LEU A 151 14.91 -5.25 -4.68
N THR A 152 15.74 -6.25 -5.04
CA THR A 152 17.11 -6.39 -4.52
C THR A 152 17.96 -5.17 -4.88
N LYS A 153 17.83 -4.65 -6.10
CA LYS A 153 18.55 -3.46 -6.56
C LYS A 153 18.13 -2.19 -5.79
N MET A 154 16.82 -2.00 -5.62
CA MET A 154 16.24 -0.91 -4.83
C MET A 154 16.72 -0.92 -3.38
N GLN A 155 16.76 -2.09 -2.75
CA GLN A 155 17.28 -2.27 -1.39
C GLN A 155 18.78 -1.96 -1.30
N THR A 156 19.58 -2.50 -2.22
CA THR A 156 21.03 -2.32 -2.25
C THR A 156 21.42 -0.86 -2.45
N GLU A 157 20.79 -0.18 -3.42
CA GLU A 157 21.06 1.22 -3.73
C GLU A 157 20.31 2.20 -2.83
N ARG A 158 19.45 1.71 -1.93
CA ARG A 158 18.56 2.51 -1.07
C ARG A 158 17.72 3.52 -1.87
N ARG A 159 17.16 3.06 -2.99
CA ARG A 159 16.33 3.84 -3.91
C ARG A 159 14.95 3.22 -3.99
N HIS A 160 13.93 4.02 -3.71
CA HIS A 160 12.54 3.55 -3.55
C HIS A 160 11.66 3.82 -4.77
N MET A 161 12.26 4.29 -5.87
CA MET A 161 11.56 4.66 -7.09
C MET A 161 12.45 4.38 -8.30
N ALA A 162 11.88 3.78 -9.33
CA ALA A 162 12.52 3.51 -10.60
C ALA A 162 11.62 3.95 -11.76
N LEU A 163 12.23 4.47 -12.82
CA LEU A 163 11.58 4.68 -14.10
C LEU A 163 11.81 3.47 -15.00
N VAL A 164 10.73 3.04 -15.64
CA VAL A 164 10.74 1.97 -16.64
C VAL A 164 11.06 2.61 -17.99
N ILE A 165 12.13 2.15 -18.62
CA ILE A 165 12.64 2.72 -19.87
C ILE A 165 12.55 1.68 -20.98
N ASP A 166 12.02 2.09 -22.13
CA ASP A 166 11.92 1.28 -23.35
C ASP A 166 13.28 1.15 -24.07
N GLU A 167 13.30 0.42 -25.18
CA GLU A 167 14.51 0.22 -25.99
C GLU A 167 14.99 1.49 -26.71
N TYR A 168 14.14 2.51 -26.82
CA TYR A 168 14.40 3.78 -27.47
C TYR A 168 14.82 4.88 -26.48
N GLY A 169 14.82 4.60 -25.17
CA GLY A 169 15.17 5.54 -24.11
C GLY A 169 13.98 6.37 -23.60
N GLY A 170 12.76 6.07 -24.04
CA GLY A 170 11.52 6.66 -23.56
C GLY A 170 11.09 6.09 -22.21
N VAL A 171 10.36 6.88 -21.43
CA VAL A 171 9.74 6.42 -20.19
C VAL A 171 8.41 5.74 -20.53
N ASP A 172 8.29 4.47 -20.18
CA ASP A 172 7.06 3.67 -20.31
C ASP A 172 6.25 3.65 -19.02
N GLY A 173 6.92 3.77 -17.88
CA GLY A 173 6.26 3.65 -16.59
C GLY A 173 7.13 4.01 -15.39
N LEU A 174 6.57 3.82 -14.20
CA LEU A 174 7.21 4.06 -12.92
C LEU A 174 6.89 2.92 -11.94
N VAL A 175 7.86 2.52 -11.13
CA VAL A 175 7.68 1.52 -10.07
C VAL A 175 8.23 2.05 -8.76
N THR A 176 7.50 1.85 -7.67
CA THR A 176 7.99 2.13 -6.31
C THR A 176 8.35 0.85 -5.58
N ILE A 177 9.21 0.95 -4.55
CA ILE A 177 9.56 -0.23 -3.74
C ILE A 177 8.34 -0.75 -2.98
N GLU A 178 7.43 0.16 -2.61
CA GLU A 178 6.17 -0.16 -1.94
C GLU A 178 5.30 -1.09 -2.83
N ASP A 179 5.20 -0.81 -4.14
CA ASP A 179 4.47 -1.66 -5.10
C ASP A 179 5.08 -3.07 -5.24
N LEU A 180 6.42 -3.14 -5.20
CA LEU A 180 7.13 -4.41 -5.26
C LEU A 180 6.96 -5.23 -3.98
N ILE A 181 7.03 -4.58 -2.83
CA ILE A 181 6.81 -5.20 -1.53
C ILE A 181 5.37 -5.71 -1.45
N GLU A 182 4.40 -4.98 -1.99
CA GLU A 182 3.02 -5.44 -2.09
C GLU A 182 2.91 -6.76 -2.87
N GLN A 183 3.69 -6.99 -3.92
CA GLN A 183 3.65 -8.27 -4.63
C GLN A 183 4.27 -9.45 -3.86
N VAL A 184 5.18 -9.15 -2.92
CA VAL A 184 5.85 -10.15 -2.06
C VAL A 184 5.03 -10.45 -0.82
N ILE A 185 4.45 -9.42 -0.22
CA ILE A 185 3.65 -9.49 1.01
C ILE A 185 2.16 -9.75 0.68
N GLY A 186 1.75 -9.55 -0.57
CA GLY A 186 0.38 -9.76 -1.04
C GLY A 186 -0.11 -11.19 -0.78
N GLU A 187 -1.23 -11.26 -0.06
CA GLU A 187 -1.78 -12.44 0.61
C GLU A 187 -0.71 -13.12 1.51
N ILE A 188 -0.28 -12.49 2.62
CA ILE A 188 -0.38 -13.27 3.87
C ILE A 188 -1.90 -13.40 4.12
N GLU A 189 -2.53 -14.26 3.31
CA GLU A 189 -3.61 -15.10 3.78
C GLU A 189 -3.02 -15.69 5.06
N ASP A 190 -3.53 -15.25 6.19
CA ASP A 190 -3.25 -15.91 7.45
C ASP A 190 -3.55 -17.39 7.20
N GLU A 191 -2.57 -18.26 7.38
CA GLU A 191 -2.70 -19.70 7.11
C GLU A 191 -3.73 -20.36 8.06
N HIS A 192 -4.38 -19.56 8.91
CA HIS A 192 -5.54 -19.86 9.72
C HIS A 192 -6.91 -19.63 9.06
N ASP A 193 -7.01 -19.09 7.83
CA ASP A 193 -8.30 -18.90 7.12
C ASP A 193 -8.76 -20.12 6.30
N THR A 194 -8.13 -21.29 6.48
CA THR A 194 -8.53 -22.54 5.79
C THR A 194 -9.76 -23.24 6.38
N GLU A 195 -10.46 -22.68 7.37
CA GLU A 195 -11.66 -23.33 7.90
C GLU A 195 -12.95 -23.06 7.11
N GLU A 196 -13.08 -21.97 6.34
CA GLU A 196 -14.26 -21.78 5.47
C GLU A 196 -13.87 -21.03 4.19
N GLY A 197 -13.86 -21.71 3.03
CA GLY A 197 -13.49 -21.17 1.71
C GLY A 197 -14.39 -20.05 1.15
N LYS A 198 -14.73 -19.05 1.97
CA LYS A 198 -15.53 -17.88 1.64
C LYS A 198 -14.62 -16.74 1.19
N ASN A 199 -15.03 -16.02 0.15
CA ASN A 199 -14.28 -14.87 -0.38
C ASN A 199 -14.47 -13.58 0.45
N TRP A 200 -14.90 -13.70 1.71
CA TRP A 200 -15.17 -12.58 2.61
C TRP A 200 -14.96 -12.99 4.07
N ARG A 201 -14.70 -11.99 4.92
CA ARG A 201 -14.61 -12.14 6.37
C ARG A 201 -15.37 -11.04 7.09
N LEU A 202 -15.96 -11.37 8.23
CA LEU A 202 -16.59 -10.38 9.11
C LEU A 202 -15.50 -9.66 9.92
N GLU A 203 -15.28 -8.37 9.68
CA GLU A 203 -14.32 -7.57 10.46
C GLU A 203 -14.89 -7.17 11.82
N LYS A 204 -16.17 -6.76 11.83
CA LYS A 204 -16.94 -6.30 13.00
C LYS A 204 -18.42 -6.56 12.75
N SER A 205 -19.28 -6.48 13.77
CA SER A 205 -20.74 -6.66 13.60
C SER A 205 -21.27 -5.75 12.49
N GLY A 206 -21.81 -6.37 11.43
CA GLY A 206 -22.33 -5.69 10.24
C GLY A 206 -21.28 -5.09 9.30
N CYS A 207 -20.00 -5.43 9.43
CA CYS A 207 -18.94 -4.94 8.56
C CYS A 207 -18.11 -6.11 8.02
N TYR A 208 -18.19 -6.34 6.72
CA TYR A 208 -17.50 -7.40 6.02
C TYR A 208 -16.35 -6.84 5.18
N LEU A 209 -15.26 -7.58 5.06
CA LEU A 209 -14.25 -7.37 4.03
C LEU A 209 -14.37 -8.50 3.03
N ALA A 210 -14.64 -8.18 1.77
CA ALA A 210 -14.88 -9.16 0.71
C ALA A 210 -13.98 -8.89 -0.50
N LEU A 211 -13.62 -9.96 -1.22
CA LEU A 211 -13.02 -9.85 -2.54
C LEU A 211 -14.08 -9.42 -3.54
N ALA A 212 -13.72 -8.59 -4.53
CA ALA A 212 -14.66 -8.15 -5.55
C ALA A 212 -15.18 -9.30 -6.41
N LYS A 213 -14.43 -10.40 -6.52
CA LYS A 213 -14.80 -11.63 -7.22
C LYS A 213 -15.82 -12.51 -6.48
N THR A 214 -16.19 -12.14 -5.25
CA THR A 214 -17.19 -12.88 -4.47
C THR A 214 -18.48 -12.99 -5.27
N GLN A 215 -18.99 -14.22 -5.40
CA GLN A 215 -20.27 -14.50 -6.03
C GLN A 215 -21.38 -13.76 -5.29
N LEU A 216 -22.20 -13.04 -6.03
CA LEU A 216 -23.22 -12.18 -5.43
C LEU A 216 -24.21 -13.01 -4.61
N ASP A 217 -24.70 -14.11 -5.18
CA ASP A 217 -25.66 -15.02 -4.53
C ASP A 217 -25.15 -15.56 -3.19
N GLU A 218 -23.90 -16.04 -3.15
CA GLU A 218 -23.30 -16.58 -1.93
C GLU A 218 -23.18 -15.52 -0.82
N PHE A 219 -22.88 -14.28 -1.20
CA PHE A 219 -22.79 -13.20 -0.22
C PHE A 219 -24.17 -12.72 0.25
N GLN A 220 -25.17 -12.70 -0.63
CA GLN A 220 -26.57 -12.39 -0.28
C GLN A 220 -27.11 -13.39 0.74
N GLU A 221 -26.81 -14.68 0.57
CA GLU A 221 -27.16 -15.73 1.53
C GLU A 221 -26.52 -15.51 2.90
N GLU A 222 -25.26 -15.08 2.94
CA GLU A 222 -24.56 -14.79 4.20
C GLU A 222 -25.17 -13.60 4.95
N ILE A 223 -25.45 -12.49 4.25
CA ILE A 223 -25.98 -11.28 4.89
C ILE A 223 -27.50 -11.33 5.08
N GLY A 224 -28.19 -12.28 4.42
CA GLY A 224 -29.63 -12.44 4.45
C GLY A 224 -30.40 -11.29 3.78
N ILE A 225 -29.78 -10.61 2.81
CA ILE A 225 -30.34 -9.45 2.09
C ILE A 225 -30.15 -9.70 0.60
N ASP A 226 -31.24 -9.59 -0.16
CA ASP A 226 -31.20 -9.55 -1.62
C ASP A 226 -30.74 -8.15 -2.06
N LEU A 227 -29.60 -8.09 -2.74
CA LEU A 227 -28.97 -6.86 -3.23
C LEU A 227 -29.41 -6.53 -4.66
N THR A 228 -30.30 -7.31 -5.24
CA THR A 228 -30.85 -7.13 -6.59
C THR A 228 -32.35 -6.88 -6.62
N GLU A 229 -33.02 -6.84 -5.46
CA GLU A 229 -34.47 -6.64 -5.35
C GLU A 229 -34.95 -5.25 -5.81
N ASP A 230 -34.06 -4.25 -5.81
CA ASP A 230 -34.41 -2.88 -6.21
C ASP A 230 -34.62 -2.77 -7.73
N GLU A 231 -35.72 -2.12 -8.15
CA GLU A 231 -36.08 -1.94 -9.58
C GLU A 231 -35.02 -1.19 -10.40
N GLU A 232 -34.11 -0.45 -9.75
CA GLU A 232 -33.00 0.26 -10.39
C GLU A 232 -31.81 -0.67 -10.74
N ILE A 233 -31.82 -1.92 -10.29
CA ILE A 233 -30.73 -2.89 -10.46
C ILE A 233 -31.18 -4.03 -11.38
N ASP A 234 -30.56 -4.15 -12.55
CA ASP A 234 -30.77 -5.32 -13.42
C ASP A 234 -29.90 -6.49 -12.93
N GLY A 235 -30.47 -7.29 -12.02
CA GLY A 235 -29.77 -8.40 -11.37
C GLY A 235 -29.42 -9.58 -12.30
N GLU A 236 -30.06 -9.71 -13.47
CA GLU A 236 -29.89 -10.90 -14.34
C GLU A 236 -28.49 -10.96 -14.99
N GLU A 237 -27.73 -9.87 -14.99
CA GLU A 237 -26.38 -9.79 -15.57
C GLU A 237 -25.25 -9.67 -14.53
N ILE A 238 -25.56 -9.69 -13.22
CA ILE A 238 -24.59 -9.39 -12.15
C ILE A 238 -24.18 -10.65 -11.39
N GLU A 239 -22.98 -11.15 -11.67
CA GLU A 239 -22.47 -12.37 -11.03
C GLU A 239 -21.70 -12.10 -9.72
N THR A 240 -21.13 -10.90 -9.53
CA THR A 240 -20.17 -10.65 -8.44
C THR A 240 -20.41 -9.34 -7.70
N LEU A 241 -19.93 -9.24 -6.46
CA LEU A 241 -19.95 -7.98 -5.70
C LEU A 241 -19.27 -6.83 -6.43
N GLY A 242 -18.16 -7.09 -7.11
CA GLY A 242 -17.48 -6.09 -7.93
C GLY A 242 -18.32 -5.61 -9.10
N GLY A 243 -19.06 -6.53 -9.74
CA GLY A 243 -20.03 -6.22 -10.79
C GLY A 243 -21.16 -5.33 -10.26
N LEU A 244 -21.74 -5.68 -9.12
CA LEU A 244 -22.81 -4.89 -8.48
C LEU A 244 -22.34 -3.46 -8.19
N VAL A 245 -21.18 -3.31 -7.54
CA VAL A 245 -20.65 -1.99 -7.20
C VAL A 245 -20.31 -1.17 -8.46
N PHE A 246 -19.82 -1.81 -9.52
CA PHE A 246 -19.59 -1.14 -10.81
C PHE A 246 -20.89 -0.62 -11.42
N VAL A 247 -21.96 -1.42 -11.42
CA VAL A 247 -23.27 -1.02 -11.94
C VAL A 247 -23.83 0.16 -11.15
N LEU A 248 -23.76 0.10 -9.82
CA LEU A 248 -24.25 1.17 -8.94
C LEU A 248 -23.47 2.48 -9.10
N ALA A 249 -22.15 2.41 -9.29
CA ALA A 249 -21.31 3.60 -9.48
C ALA A 249 -21.33 4.14 -10.93
N GLY A 250 -21.62 3.29 -11.92
CA GLY A 250 -21.53 3.62 -13.35
C GLY A 250 -20.09 3.74 -13.88
N HIS A 251 -19.08 3.42 -13.06
CA HIS A 251 -17.66 3.37 -13.42
C HIS A 251 -16.91 2.42 -12.49
N VAL A 252 -15.61 2.20 -12.75
CA VAL A 252 -14.73 1.51 -11.79
C VAL A 252 -14.38 2.52 -10.67
N PRO A 253 -14.85 2.33 -9.43
CA PRO A 253 -14.61 3.29 -8.36
C PRO A 253 -13.17 3.21 -7.86
N ALA A 254 -12.63 4.35 -7.44
CA ALA A 254 -11.26 4.44 -6.95
C ALA A 254 -11.16 3.96 -5.50
N ARG A 255 -9.95 3.62 -5.06
CA ARG A 255 -9.69 3.30 -3.65
C ARG A 255 -10.14 4.42 -2.72
N GLY A 256 -10.89 4.06 -1.68
CA GLY A 256 -11.47 4.95 -0.68
C GLY A 256 -12.85 5.50 -1.04
N GLU A 257 -13.32 5.26 -2.26
CA GLU A 257 -14.66 5.65 -2.69
C GLU A 257 -15.72 4.78 -2.00
N VAL A 258 -16.85 5.41 -1.63
CA VAL A 258 -17.97 4.74 -0.97
C VAL A 258 -19.18 4.79 -1.87
N VAL A 259 -19.65 3.63 -2.30
CA VAL A 259 -20.80 3.46 -3.18
C VAL A 259 -22.00 3.02 -2.32
N PRO A 260 -23.06 3.84 -2.22
CA PRO A 260 -24.25 3.48 -1.46
C PRO A 260 -25.12 2.48 -2.23
N HIS A 261 -25.77 1.59 -1.49
CA HIS A 261 -26.77 0.66 -2.00
C HIS A 261 -28.19 1.13 -1.61
N PRO A 262 -29.21 0.97 -2.46
CA PRO A 262 -30.60 1.32 -2.14
C PRO A 262 -31.14 0.64 -0.87
N ALA A 263 -30.79 -0.64 -0.65
CA ALA A 263 -31.10 -1.38 0.59
C ALA A 263 -30.39 -0.86 1.86
N GLY A 264 -29.64 0.25 1.78
CA GLY A 264 -29.02 0.93 2.92
C GLY A 264 -27.62 0.43 3.29
N LEU A 265 -27.00 -0.40 2.46
CA LEU A 265 -25.61 -0.83 2.61
C LEU A 265 -24.66 0.23 2.05
N GLU A 266 -23.41 0.21 2.51
CA GLU A 266 -22.31 0.97 1.90
C GLU A 266 -21.19 0.04 1.46
N PHE A 267 -20.72 0.22 0.23
CA PHE A 267 -19.53 -0.44 -0.31
C PHE A 267 -18.36 0.53 -0.36
N GLU A 268 -17.41 0.38 0.55
CA GLU A 268 -16.14 1.13 0.51
C GLU A 268 -15.11 0.34 -0.31
N VAL A 269 -14.55 0.95 -1.34
CA VAL A 269 -13.47 0.35 -2.12
C VAL A 269 -12.18 0.38 -1.30
N VAL A 270 -11.76 -0.79 -0.83
CA VAL A 270 -10.51 -0.93 -0.06
C VAL A 270 -9.31 -0.99 -1.00
N ASP A 271 -9.49 -1.65 -2.14
CA ASP A 271 -8.46 -1.83 -3.16
C ASP A 271 -9.08 -1.96 -4.56
N ALA A 272 -8.51 -1.26 -5.53
CA ALA A 272 -8.90 -1.26 -6.93
C ALA A 272 -7.71 -0.87 -7.81
N ASP A 273 -7.69 -1.40 -9.03
CA ASP A 273 -6.82 -0.94 -10.12
C ASP A 273 -7.67 -0.16 -11.15
N PRO A 274 -7.05 0.52 -12.16
CA PRO A 274 -7.81 1.31 -13.14
C PRO A 274 -8.85 0.54 -13.95
N ARG A 275 -8.81 -0.79 -13.95
CA ARG A 275 -9.68 -1.65 -14.74
C ARG A 275 -10.73 -2.37 -13.90
N ARG A 276 -10.48 -2.60 -12.61
CA ARG A 276 -11.39 -3.35 -11.74
C ARG A 276 -11.21 -3.07 -10.25
N ILE A 277 -12.28 -3.33 -9.51
CA ILE A 277 -12.27 -3.42 -8.06
C ILE A 277 -11.61 -4.75 -7.65
N LYS A 278 -10.80 -4.73 -6.59
CA LYS A 278 -10.17 -5.94 -6.04
C LYS A 278 -10.79 -6.33 -4.70
N ARG A 279 -11.00 -5.37 -3.80
CA ARG A 279 -11.54 -5.61 -2.45
C ARG A 279 -12.51 -4.52 -2.03
N LEU A 280 -13.57 -4.95 -1.36
CA LEU A 280 -14.66 -4.13 -0.89
C LEU A 280 -14.82 -4.33 0.61
N ARG A 281 -15.07 -3.24 1.34
CA ARG A 281 -15.63 -3.30 2.67
C ARG A 281 -17.12 -3.03 2.57
N VAL A 282 -17.94 -3.99 2.98
CA VAL A 282 -19.39 -3.90 2.97
C VAL A 282 -19.87 -3.56 4.38
N ARG A 283 -20.63 -2.48 4.53
CA ARG A 283 -21.27 -2.09 5.79
C ARG A 283 -22.77 -2.27 5.68
N LEU A 284 -23.32 -3.10 6.56
CA LEU A 284 -24.75 -3.33 6.68
C LEU A 284 -25.44 -2.14 7.37
N PRO A 285 -26.75 -1.93 7.11
CA PRO A 285 -27.54 -0.94 7.81
C PRO A 285 -27.46 -1.17 9.33
N GLY A 286 -27.04 -0.14 10.08
CA GLY A 286 -26.94 -0.22 11.54
C GLY A 286 -25.62 -0.80 12.08
N ALA A 287 -24.67 -1.19 11.22
CA ALA A 287 -23.29 -1.44 11.63
C ALA A 287 -22.68 -0.13 12.14
N THR A 288 -22.33 -0.07 13.42
CA THR A 288 -21.95 1.20 14.07
C THR A 288 -20.68 1.76 13.42
N GLY A 289 -20.85 2.82 12.62
CA GLY A 289 -19.79 3.51 11.89
C GLY A 289 -20.23 4.75 11.11
N THR A 290 -21.52 4.91 10.80
CA THR A 290 -22.02 6.08 10.04
C THR A 290 -22.71 7.11 10.94
N ALA A 291 -21.93 7.77 11.80
CA ALA A 291 -22.33 9.06 12.36
C ALA A 291 -21.98 10.19 11.37
N ALA A 292 -22.62 10.23 10.21
CA ALA A 292 -22.49 11.38 9.29
C ALA A 292 -23.65 11.56 8.29
N ALA A 293 -24.43 10.54 7.94
CA ALA A 293 -25.47 10.68 6.91
C ALA A 293 -26.87 11.10 7.42
N ALA A 294 -27.12 11.07 8.73
CA ALA A 294 -28.44 11.43 9.30
C ALA A 294 -28.69 12.94 9.43
N SER A 295 -27.71 13.80 9.12
CA SER A 295 -27.84 15.26 9.27
C SER A 295 -28.53 15.97 8.09
N VAL A 296 -28.55 15.35 6.89
CA VAL A 296 -29.06 16.03 5.69
C VAL A 296 -30.56 15.83 5.47
N ARG A 297 -31.17 14.75 5.97
CA ARG A 297 -32.63 14.53 5.84
C ARG A 297 -33.48 15.31 6.86
N ALA A 298 -32.90 15.69 8.01
CA ALA A 298 -33.63 16.46 9.03
C ALA A 298 -33.82 17.95 8.69
N SER A 299 -33.11 18.48 7.69
CA SER A 299 -33.23 19.89 7.28
C SER A 299 -34.22 20.11 6.12
N SER A 300 -34.64 19.06 5.41
CA SER A 300 -35.63 19.16 4.33
C SER A 300 -37.07 18.98 4.81
N GLU A 301 -37.32 18.26 5.91
CA GLU A 301 -38.69 18.09 6.44
C GLU A 301 -39.18 19.28 7.28
N VAL A 302 -38.29 20.06 7.89
CA VAL A 302 -38.69 21.24 8.69
C VAL A 302 -39.06 22.45 7.81
N GLN A 303 -38.64 22.48 6.54
CA GLN A 303 -38.97 23.58 5.61
C GLN A 303 -40.33 23.38 4.91
N ALA A 304 -40.84 22.15 4.83
CA ALA A 304 -42.15 21.86 4.23
C ALA A 304 -43.33 22.19 5.18
N ASP A 305 -43.11 22.11 6.49
CA ASP A 305 -44.17 22.28 7.50
C ASP A 305 -44.40 23.74 7.95
N ARG A 306 -43.76 24.71 7.27
CA ARG A 306 -43.94 26.15 7.51
C ARG A 306 -44.70 26.90 6.42
N ASN A 307 -45.11 26.23 5.35
CA ASN A 307 -45.82 26.84 4.21
C ASN A 307 -47.18 26.19 3.91
N GLY A 308 -47.73 25.39 4.83
CA GLY A 308 -49.09 24.85 4.79
C GLY A 308 -50.05 25.63 5.69
#